data_AF-A0A5D6YAZ6-F1
#
_entry.id   AF-A0A5D6YAZ6-F1
#
_cell.length_a   1.000
_cell.length_b   1.000
_cell.length_c   1.000
_cell.angle_alpha   90.00
_cell.angle_beta   90.00
_cell.angle_gamma   90.00
#
_symmetry.space_group_name_H-M   'P 1'
#
loop_
_entity.id
_entity.type
_entity.pdbx_description
1 polymer ?
#
loop_
_entity_poly.entity_id
_entity_poly.type
_entity_poly.pdbx_seq_one_letter_code
_entity_poly.pdbx_strand_id
1 'polypeptide(L)'
;MASETEKLVKLGLGLLLPGLGATVFEVLTTLRDIAQTVRGNRQKCAQVVERVEFLYTELGKIQDAKVLEGNAVLPELAKVINAFVAFMREHAAKHALPQFFARHEVDARILAFHSDVDALFRMLHMVHIAASAEWRARFEENQERDRQSLEAALHNTQLLLAESRGGRGLREALMAVQFAIQSSVGPNTRRFTPADVALLQHTLGEMAAQANVALEALPSWYLPSDAVTCEREAFAF
;
A
#
# COMPACT_ATOMS: atom_id res chain seq x y z
N MET A 1 -10.04 -31.47 23.19
CA MET A 1 -9.49 -30.56 22.16
C MET A 1 -10.21 -29.24 22.29
N ALA A 2 -9.52 -28.12 22.52
CA ALA A 2 -10.16 -26.80 22.59
C ALA A 2 -10.78 -26.45 21.22
N SER A 3 -11.96 -25.81 21.21
CA SER A 3 -12.62 -25.41 19.97
C SER A 3 -11.79 -24.37 19.20
N GLU A 4 -11.99 -24.27 17.89
CA GLU A 4 -11.30 -23.26 17.06
C GLU A 4 -11.59 -21.83 17.55
N THR A 5 -12.81 -21.58 18.04
CA THR A 5 -13.21 -20.35 18.71
C THR A 5 -12.45 -20.08 20.01
N GLU A 6 -12.23 -21.09 20.87
CA GLU A 6 -11.41 -20.92 22.08
C GLU A 6 -9.94 -20.61 21.76
N LYS A 7 -9.40 -21.16 20.66
CA LYS A 7 -8.03 -20.86 20.21
C LYS A 7 -7.91 -19.43 19.69
N LEU A 8 -8.86 -18.96 18.89
CA LEU A 8 -8.89 -17.60 18.37
C LEU A 8 -9.06 -16.55 19.49
N VAL A 9 -9.88 -16.83 20.49
CA VAL A 9 -10.06 -15.95 21.66
C VAL A 9 -8.78 -15.87 22.50
N LYS A 10 -8.08 -16.99 22.73
CA LYS A 10 -6.79 -17.01 23.45
C LYS A 10 -5.67 -16.24 22.74
N LEU A 11 -5.75 -16.10 21.42
CA LEU A 11 -4.78 -15.35 20.61
C LEU A 11 -5.18 -13.88 20.40
N GLY A 12 -6.29 -13.42 20.99
CA GLY A 12 -6.84 -12.08 20.75
C GLY A 12 -7.45 -11.89 19.36
N LEU A 13 -7.52 -12.94 18.54
CA LEU A 13 -7.99 -12.91 17.15
C LEU A 13 -9.52 -12.83 17.03
N GLY A 14 -10.24 -13.23 18.07
CA GLY A 14 -11.69 -13.07 18.18
C GLY A 14 -12.14 -11.69 18.69
N LEU A 15 -11.22 -10.77 18.97
CA LEU A 15 -11.55 -9.44 19.46
C LEU A 15 -12.27 -8.63 18.38
N LEU A 16 -13.43 -8.06 18.71
CA LEU A 16 -14.14 -7.13 17.83
C LEU A 16 -13.47 -5.76 17.88
N LEU A 17 -13.24 -5.18 16.71
CA LEU A 17 -12.64 -3.85 16.60
C LEU A 17 -13.72 -2.77 16.56
N PRO A 18 -13.74 -1.85 17.55
CA PRO A 18 -14.69 -0.75 17.58
C PRO A 18 -14.64 0.08 16.29
N GLY A 19 -15.80 0.36 15.70
CA GLY A 19 -15.91 1.13 14.45
C GLY A 19 -15.64 0.35 13.15
N LEU A 20 -15.14 -0.88 13.24
CA LEU A 20 -14.90 -1.78 12.10
C LEU A 20 -16.03 -2.78 11.89
N GLY A 21 -16.68 -3.21 12.97
CA GLY A 21 -17.66 -4.30 12.92
C GLY A 21 -17.06 -5.65 12.51
N ALA A 22 -15.72 -5.74 12.53
CA ALA A 22 -14.95 -6.91 12.13
C ALA A 22 -14.04 -7.37 13.27
N THR A 23 -13.76 -8.66 13.29
CA THR A 23 -12.79 -9.27 14.18
C THR A 23 -11.37 -9.01 13.68
N VAL A 24 -10.40 -9.12 14.59
CA VAL A 24 -8.97 -9.11 14.25
C VAL A 24 -8.64 -10.16 13.18
N PHE A 25 -9.23 -11.35 13.26
CA PHE A 25 -9.06 -12.39 12.27
C PHE A 25 -9.49 -11.97 10.85
N GLU A 26 -10.66 -11.31 10.73
CA GLU A 26 -11.17 -10.82 9.44
C GLU A 26 -10.30 -9.71 8.86
N VAL A 27 -9.80 -8.82 9.72
CA VAL A 27 -8.84 -7.77 9.34
C VAL A 27 -7.54 -8.38 8.82
N LEU A 28 -6.97 -9.34 9.53
CA LEU A 28 -5.73 -10.01 9.13
C LEU A 28 -5.92 -10.76 7.81
N THR A 29 -7.05 -11.44 7.64
CA THR A 29 -7.39 -12.09 6.37
C THR A 29 -7.43 -11.07 5.23
N THR A 30 -8.12 -9.94 5.42
CA THR A 30 -8.16 -8.85 4.45
C THR A 30 -6.76 -8.34 4.10
N LEU A 31 -5.90 -8.10 5.10
CA LEU A 31 -4.54 -7.60 4.89
C LEU A 31 -3.67 -8.62 4.13
N ARG A 32 -3.82 -9.91 4.41
CA ARG A 32 -3.14 -10.98 3.67
C ARG A 32 -3.58 -11.04 2.22
N ASP A 33 -4.87 -10.92 1.94
CA ASP A 33 -5.40 -10.91 0.57
C ASP A 33 -4.87 -9.71 -0.23
N ILE A 34 -4.85 -8.54 0.41
CA ILE A 34 -4.25 -7.32 -0.15
C ILE A 34 -2.77 -7.55 -0.47
N ALA A 35 -2.00 -8.09 0.49
CA ALA A 35 -0.57 -8.34 0.31
C ALA A 35 -0.27 -9.30 -0.85
N GLN A 36 -1.18 -10.23 -1.14
CA GLN A 36 -1.05 -11.14 -2.28
C GLN A 36 -1.45 -10.51 -3.63
N THR A 37 -2.26 -9.45 -3.60
CA THR A 37 -2.80 -8.81 -4.81
C THR A 37 -1.86 -7.73 -5.36
N VAL A 38 -1.09 -7.07 -4.50
CA VAL A 38 -0.15 -6.01 -4.91
C VAL A 38 1.05 -6.60 -5.66
N ARG A 39 1.46 -5.95 -6.78
CA ARG A 39 2.60 -6.41 -7.60
C ARG A 39 3.93 -5.89 -7.09
N GLY A 40 3.93 -4.74 -6.44
CA GLY A 40 5.01 -4.22 -5.62
C GLY A 40 4.65 -4.29 -4.14
N ASN A 41 5.62 -4.09 -3.25
CA ASN A 41 5.40 -3.95 -1.80
C ASN A 41 4.81 -5.18 -1.09
N ARG A 42 4.76 -6.36 -1.73
CA ARG A 42 4.18 -7.57 -1.16
C ARG A 42 4.84 -7.95 0.16
N GLN A 43 6.18 -7.90 0.22
CA GLN A 43 6.91 -8.28 1.42
C GLN A 43 6.71 -7.26 2.55
N LYS A 44 6.69 -5.97 2.23
CA LYS A 44 6.36 -4.92 3.19
C LYS A 44 4.90 -5.00 3.67
N CYS A 45 3.96 -5.39 2.82
CA CYS A 45 2.57 -5.64 3.24
C CYS A 45 2.46 -6.89 4.14
N ALA A 46 3.26 -7.94 3.88
CA ALA A 46 3.35 -9.08 4.77
C ALA A 46 3.89 -8.69 6.16
N GLN A 47 4.88 -7.79 6.23
CA GLN A 47 5.35 -7.23 7.50
C GLN A 47 4.25 -6.48 8.26
N VAL A 48 3.35 -5.78 7.55
CA VAL A 48 2.18 -5.14 8.19
C VAL A 48 1.29 -6.20 8.85
N VAL A 49 1.00 -7.31 8.16
CA VAL A 49 0.23 -8.43 8.73
C VAL A 49 0.90 -8.96 10.00
N GLU A 50 2.19 -9.28 9.93
CA GLU A 50 2.97 -9.79 11.07
C GLU A 50 2.98 -8.78 12.23
N ARG A 51 3.07 -7.49 11.93
CA ARG A 51 3.07 -6.42 12.95
C ARG A 51 1.72 -6.34 13.66
N VAL A 52 0.63 -6.50 12.93
CA VAL A 52 -0.73 -6.52 13.48
C VAL A 52 -0.93 -7.78 14.34
N GLU A 53 -0.51 -8.95 13.86
CA GLU A 53 -0.54 -10.20 14.63
C GLU A 53 0.23 -10.09 15.95
N PHE A 54 1.44 -9.53 15.89
CA PHE A 54 2.27 -9.30 17.06
C PHE A 54 1.57 -8.38 18.07
N LEU A 55 1.00 -7.26 17.60
CA LEU A 55 0.28 -6.32 18.45
C LEU A 55 -0.89 -6.99 19.19
N TYR A 56 -1.72 -7.77 18.50
CA TYR A 56 -2.85 -8.45 19.15
C TYR A 56 -2.41 -9.57 20.09
N THR A 57 -1.29 -10.24 19.79
CA THR A 57 -0.68 -11.20 20.70
C THR A 57 -0.23 -10.53 22.00
N GLU A 58 0.37 -9.33 21.90
CA GLU A 58 0.77 -8.55 23.07
C GLU A 58 -0.44 -8.00 23.86
N LEU A 59 -1.45 -7.48 23.16
CA LEU A 59 -2.70 -7.02 23.80
C LEU A 59 -3.40 -8.16 24.56
N GLY A 60 -3.42 -9.38 24.00
CA GLY A 60 -4.01 -10.55 24.64
C GLY A 60 -3.30 -10.99 25.93
N LYS A 61 -2.07 -10.55 26.19
CA LYS A 61 -1.34 -10.81 27.44
C LYS A 61 -1.74 -9.86 28.56
N ILE A 62 -2.39 -8.74 28.25
CA ILE A 62 -2.83 -7.77 29.25
C ILE A 62 -4.02 -8.37 30.00
N GLN A 63 -3.79 -8.77 31.25
CA GLN A 63 -4.82 -9.40 32.09
C GLN A 63 -5.78 -8.39 32.71
N ASP A 64 -5.40 -7.11 32.78
CA ASP A 64 -6.23 -6.06 33.35
C ASP A 64 -7.09 -5.39 32.27
N ALA A 65 -8.36 -5.81 32.20
CA ALA A 65 -9.34 -5.23 31.29
C ALA A 65 -9.50 -3.71 31.48
N LYS A 66 -9.28 -3.16 32.67
CA LYS A 66 -9.37 -1.71 32.92
C LYS A 66 -8.23 -0.93 32.27
N VAL A 67 -7.07 -1.56 32.06
CA VAL A 67 -5.97 -0.94 31.31
C VAL A 67 -6.36 -0.79 29.83
N LEU A 68 -7.03 -1.80 29.26
CA LEU A 68 -7.51 -1.79 27.87
C LEU A 68 -8.73 -0.88 27.68
N GLU A 69 -9.66 -0.87 28.62
CA GLU A 69 -10.88 -0.04 28.57
C GLU A 69 -10.60 1.43 28.90
N GLY A 70 -9.62 1.69 29.78
CA GLY A 70 -9.26 3.04 30.22
C GLY A 70 -8.35 3.79 29.25
N ASN A 71 -7.82 3.13 28.21
CA ASN A 71 -6.93 3.76 27.23
C ASN A 71 -7.57 3.84 25.84
N ALA A 72 -7.13 4.81 25.03
CA ALA A 72 -7.64 5.00 23.67
C ALA A 72 -6.96 4.06 22.64
N VAL A 73 -6.25 3.01 23.07
CA VAL A 73 -5.39 2.20 22.18
C VAL A 73 -6.22 1.38 21.21
N LEU A 74 -7.30 0.73 21.65
CA LEU A 74 -8.15 -0.06 20.77
C LEU A 74 -8.88 0.79 19.70
N PRO A 75 -9.48 1.95 20.06
CA PRO A 75 -10.04 2.87 19.06
C PRO A 75 -9.01 3.43 18.06
N GLU A 76 -7.84 3.88 18.53
CA GLU A 76 -6.79 4.41 17.64
C GLU A 76 -6.21 3.31 16.74
N LEU A 77 -6.05 2.09 17.25
CA LEU A 77 -5.64 0.95 16.45
C LEU A 77 -6.64 0.64 15.33
N ALA A 78 -7.93 0.62 15.66
CA ALA A 78 -8.99 0.40 14.67
C ALA A 78 -8.96 1.48 13.58
N LYS A 79 -8.70 2.75 13.94
CA LYS A 79 -8.56 3.87 13.00
C LYS A 79 -7.35 3.71 12.09
N VAL A 80 -6.18 3.39 12.63
CA VAL A 80 -4.93 3.18 11.87
C VAL A 80 -5.09 2.02 10.87
N ILE A 81 -5.64 0.89 11.33
CA ILE A 81 -5.91 -0.28 10.48
C ILE A 81 -6.91 0.08 9.38
N ASN A 82 -8.02 0.76 9.71
CA ASN A 82 -9.04 1.15 8.74
C ASN A 82 -8.47 2.02 7.62
N ALA A 83 -7.74 3.07 8.00
CA ALA A 83 -7.14 3.99 7.04
C ALA A 83 -6.15 3.26 6.12
N PHE A 84 -5.37 2.34 6.67
CA PHE A 84 -4.42 1.54 5.91
C PHE A 84 -5.11 0.55 4.97
N VAL A 85 -6.09 -0.22 5.46
CA VAL A 85 -6.85 -1.17 4.65
C VAL A 85 -7.59 -0.47 3.52
N ALA A 86 -8.23 0.67 3.78
CA ALA A 86 -8.94 1.45 2.76
C ALA A 86 -7.98 1.90 1.65
N PHE A 87 -6.85 2.50 2.03
CA PHE A 87 -5.81 2.93 1.08
C PHE A 87 -5.26 1.76 0.26
N MET A 88 -4.91 0.66 0.92
CA MET A 88 -4.30 -0.48 0.24
C MET A 88 -5.27 -1.24 -0.66
N ARG A 89 -6.57 -1.30 -0.33
CA ARG A 89 -7.59 -1.85 -1.23
C ARG A 89 -7.69 -1.05 -2.52
N GLU A 90 -7.71 0.28 -2.41
CA GLU A 90 -7.73 1.15 -3.59
C GLU A 90 -6.45 0.95 -4.42
N HIS A 91 -5.28 0.89 -3.77
CA HIS A 91 -4.02 0.66 -4.46
C HIS A 91 -3.95 -0.71 -5.14
N ALA A 92 -4.36 -1.78 -4.45
CA ALA A 92 -4.34 -3.14 -4.96
C ALA A 92 -5.26 -3.35 -6.17
N ALA A 93 -6.32 -2.55 -6.30
CA ALA A 93 -7.22 -2.56 -7.45
C ALA A 93 -6.62 -1.90 -8.71
N LYS A 94 -5.51 -1.16 -8.58
CA LYS A 94 -4.85 -0.48 -9.70
C LYS A 94 -4.04 -1.46 -10.56
N HIS A 95 -3.84 -1.13 -11.84
CA HIS A 95 -2.98 -1.87 -12.77
C HIS A 95 -1.49 -1.53 -12.54
N ALA A 96 -0.56 -2.18 -13.26
CA ALA A 96 0.87 -2.04 -13.00
C ALA A 96 1.39 -0.59 -13.09
N LEU A 97 0.98 0.18 -14.11
CA LEU A 97 1.47 1.55 -14.31
C LEU A 97 1.06 2.51 -13.16
N PRO A 98 -0.23 2.63 -12.79
CA PRO A 98 -0.58 3.45 -11.63
C PRO A 98 0.00 2.93 -10.31
N GLN A 99 0.16 1.60 -10.13
CA GLN A 99 0.88 1.07 -8.97
C GLN A 99 2.32 1.57 -8.92
N PHE A 100 3.01 1.60 -10.08
CA PHE A 100 4.37 2.12 -10.18
C PHE A 100 4.45 3.61 -9.84
N PHE A 101 3.56 4.43 -10.36
CA PHE A 101 3.55 5.87 -10.05
C PHE A 101 3.30 6.13 -8.56
N ALA A 102 2.44 5.34 -7.91
CA ALA A 102 2.10 5.50 -6.49
C ALA A 102 3.08 4.84 -5.51
N ARG A 103 4.12 4.14 -5.96
CA ARG A 103 4.98 3.30 -5.09
C ARG A 103 5.60 4.04 -3.90
N HIS A 104 6.02 5.30 -4.06
CA HIS A 104 6.61 6.09 -2.97
C HIS A 104 5.57 6.49 -1.92
N GLU A 105 4.33 6.72 -2.37
CA GLU A 105 3.21 6.99 -1.47
C GLU A 105 2.83 5.74 -0.68
N VAL A 106 2.85 4.56 -1.32
CA VAL A 106 2.64 3.27 -0.64
C VAL A 106 3.73 3.00 0.39
N ASP A 107 5.01 3.19 0.02
CA ASP A 107 6.13 3.07 0.95
C ASP A 107 5.97 4.00 2.16
N ALA A 108 5.63 5.28 1.91
CA ALA A 108 5.38 6.25 2.97
C ALA A 108 4.19 5.84 3.86
N ARG A 109 3.12 5.28 3.26
CA ARG A 109 1.95 4.81 4.00
C ARG A 109 2.27 3.61 4.88
N ILE A 110 3.05 2.65 4.39
CA ILE A 110 3.50 1.50 5.18
C ILE A 110 4.40 1.96 6.34
N LEU A 111 5.33 2.87 6.08
CA LEU A 111 6.20 3.43 7.12
C LEU A 111 5.39 4.17 8.20
N ALA A 112 4.41 4.97 7.78
CA ALA A 112 3.49 5.67 8.69
C ALA A 112 2.71 4.66 9.55
N PHE A 113 2.16 3.61 8.93
CA PHE A 113 1.46 2.56 9.66
C PHE A 113 2.32 1.93 10.76
N HIS A 114 3.56 1.55 10.45
CA HIS A 114 4.45 0.99 11.47
C HIS A 114 4.78 1.99 12.58
N SER A 115 4.93 3.27 12.23
CA SER A 115 5.19 4.35 13.19
C SER A 115 4.00 4.61 14.11
N ASP A 116 2.77 4.52 13.58
CA ASP A 116 1.53 4.62 14.36
C ASP A 116 1.42 3.44 15.33
N VAL A 117 1.74 2.22 14.89
CA VAL A 117 1.79 1.04 15.77
C VAL A 117 2.86 1.20 16.87
N ASP A 118 4.04 1.71 16.54
CA ASP A 118 5.07 2.03 17.55
C ASP A 118 4.55 3.05 18.59
N ALA A 119 3.72 4.02 18.17
CA ALA A 119 3.09 4.98 19.07
C ALA A 119 2.05 4.31 20.00
N LEU A 120 1.26 3.37 19.50
CA LEU A 120 0.30 2.61 20.30
C LEU A 120 1.01 1.77 21.38
N PHE A 121 2.13 1.12 21.06
CA PHE A 121 2.93 0.41 22.06
C PHE A 121 3.44 1.34 23.18
N ARG A 122 3.86 2.57 22.83
CA ARG A 122 4.26 3.58 23.83
C ARG A 122 3.12 3.98 24.75
N MET A 123 1.89 4.09 24.24
CA MET A 123 0.70 4.38 25.07
C MET A 123 0.41 3.27 26.09
N LEU A 124 0.75 2.02 25.76
CA LEU A 124 0.65 0.88 26.68
C LEU A 124 1.84 0.77 27.65
N HIS A 125 2.77 1.72 27.63
CA HIS A 125 4.06 1.64 28.33
C HIS A 125 4.87 0.38 27.97
N MET A 126 4.62 -0.19 26.79
CA MET A 126 5.33 -1.36 26.28
C MET A 126 6.53 -0.90 25.44
N VAL A 127 7.73 -1.22 25.88
CA VAL A 127 8.97 -0.85 25.20
C VAL A 127 9.40 -1.99 24.28
N HIS A 128 9.15 -1.84 22.97
CA HIS A 128 9.54 -2.82 21.95
C HIS A 128 10.65 -2.31 21.02
N ILE A 129 11.75 -1.81 21.59
CA ILE A 129 12.86 -1.23 20.79
C ILE A 129 13.43 -2.25 19.80
N ALA A 130 13.65 -3.50 20.24
CA ALA A 130 14.18 -4.56 19.38
C ALA A 130 13.24 -4.87 18.20
N ALA A 131 11.95 -5.09 18.45
CA ALA A 131 10.97 -5.34 17.39
C ALA A 131 10.82 -4.14 16.45
N SER A 132 11.01 -2.91 16.97
CA SER A 132 10.97 -1.68 16.19
C SER A 132 12.18 -1.53 15.27
N ALA A 133 13.37 -1.93 15.74
CA ALA A 133 14.58 -1.97 14.92
C ALA A 133 14.50 -3.07 13.86
N GLU A 134 13.96 -4.23 14.23
CA GLU A 134 13.81 -5.38 13.35
C GLU A 134 12.91 -5.09 12.14
N TRP A 135 11.71 -4.53 12.35
CA TRP A 135 10.82 -4.25 11.21
C TRP A 135 11.42 -3.20 10.27
N ARG A 136 12.16 -2.21 10.78
CA ARG A 136 12.82 -1.18 9.95
C ARG A 136 13.93 -1.79 9.09
N ALA A 137 14.80 -2.61 9.67
CA ALA A 137 15.83 -3.30 8.92
C ALA A 137 15.22 -4.16 7.80
N ARG A 138 14.17 -4.94 8.12
CA ARG A 138 13.48 -5.75 7.10
C ARG A 138 12.76 -4.89 6.06
N PHE A 139 12.24 -3.71 6.41
CA PHE A 139 11.61 -2.79 5.46
C PHE A 139 12.63 -2.29 4.42
N GLU A 140 13.84 -1.93 4.88
CA GLU A 140 14.95 -1.51 4.02
C GLU A 140 15.42 -2.66 3.13
N GLU A 141 15.62 -3.86 3.68
CA GLU A 141 16.00 -5.05 2.91
C GLU A 141 14.98 -5.41 1.82
N ASN A 142 13.69 -5.21 2.09
CA ASN A 142 12.63 -5.53 1.15
C ASN A 142 12.42 -4.46 0.07
N GLN A 143 12.97 -3.26 0.24
CA GLN A 143 12.83 -2.18 -0.73
C GLN A 143 13.30 -2.59 -2.13
N GLU A 144 14.45 -3.25 -2.20
CA GLU A 144 15.03 -3.66 -3.48
C GLU A 144 14.23 -4.78 -4.15
N ARG A 145 13.73 -5.75 -3.36
CA ARG A 145 12.89 -6.85 -3.89
C ARG A 145 11.56 -6.33 -4.43
N ASP A 146 10.93 -5.42 -3.70
CA ASP A 146 9.66 -4.81 -4.09
C ASP A 146 9.83 -3.96 -5.36
N ARG A 147 10.96 -3.25 -5.48
CA ARG A 147 11.35 -2.53 -6.70
C ARG A 147 11.44 -3.51 -7.87
N GLN A 148 12.25 -4.55 -7.77
CA GLN A 148 12.46 -5.53 -8.85
C GLN A 148 11.16 -6.20 -9.32
N SER A 149 10.25 -6.56 -8.39
CA SER A 149 8.95 -7.16 -8.73
C SER A 149 8.09 -6.23 -9.58
N LEU A 150 8.07 -4.95 -9.22
CA LEU A 150 7.32 -3.93 -9.94
C LEU A 150 7.96 -3.63 -11.31
N GLU A 151 9.29 -3.59 -11.40
CA GLU A 151 10.01 -3.42 -12.67
C GLU A 151 9.75 -4.58 -13.64
N ALA A 152 9.76 -5.82 -13.13
CA ALA A 152 9.40 -6.99 -13.94
C ALA A 152 7.99 -6.90 -14.52
N ALA A 153 7.03 -6.31 -13.77
CA ALA A 153 5.68 -6.06 -14.29
C ALA A 153 5.66 -5.01 -15.40
N LEU A 154 6.53 -3.99 -15.34
CA LEU A 154 6.65 -2.94 -16.37
C LEU A 154 7.37 -3.43 -17.64
N HIS A 155 8.27 -4.42 -17.52
CA HIS A 155 8.88 -5.11 -18.66
C HIS A 155 7.91 -6.04 -19.38
N ASN A 156 6.81 -6.44 -18.75
CA ASN A 156 5.78 -7.25 -19.39
C ASN A 156 4.79 -6.36 -20.16
N THR A 157 5.22 -5.90 -21.33
CA THR A 157 4.42 -5.00 -22.19
C THR A 157 3.13 -5.62 -22.69
N GLN A 158 3.09 -6.95 -22.90
CA GLN A 158 1.85 -7.67 -23.20
C GLN A 158 0.81 -7.52 -22.08
N LEU A 159 1.24 -7.63 -20.83
CA LEU A 159 0.38 -7.40 -19.67
C LEU A 159 -0.11 -5.96 -19.63
N LEU A 160 0.78 -4.98 -19.82
CA LEU A 160 0.40 -3.56 -19.83
C LEU A 160 -0.63 -3.23 -20.93
N LEU A 161 -0.45 -3.79 -22.13
CA LEU A 161 -1.41 -3.64 -23.22
C LEU A 161 -2.75 -4.30 -22.89
N ALA A 162 -2.75 -5.48 -22.30
CA ALA A 162 -3.97 -6.15 -21.85
C ALA A 162 -4.72 -5.34 -20.78
N GLU A 163 -3.99 -4.70 -19.87
CA GLU A 163 -4.55 -3.85 -18.81
C GLU A 163 -5.12 -2.52 -19.34
N SER A 164 -4.71 -2.09 -20.54
CA SER A 164 -5.04 -0.78 -21.09
C SER A 164 -6.47 -0.62 -21.62
N ARG A 165 -7.38 -1.57 -21.39
CA ARG A 165 -8.84 -1.49 -21.71
C ARG A 165 -9.17 -0.96 -23.13
N GLY A 166 -8.33 -1.29 -24.12
CA GLY A 166 -8.49 -0.88 -25.52
C GLY A 166 -7.87 0.48 -25.87
N GLY A 167 -8.19 1.03 -27.07
CA GLY A 167 -7.45 2.17 -27.64
C GLY A 167 -7.44 3.45 -26.79
N ARG A 168 -8.53 3.73 -26.05
CA ARG A 168 -8.59 4.91 -25.16
C ARG A 168 -7.68 4.75 -23.95
N GLY A 169 -7.76 3.62 -23.23
CA GLY A 169 -6.94 3.41 -22.05
C GLY A 169 -5.46 3.18 -22.40
N LEU A 170 -5.17 2.67 -23.60
CA LEU A 170 -3.80 2.66 -24.14
C LEU A 170 -3.26 4.08 -24.30
N ARG A 171 -4.02 4.97 -24.93
CA ARG A 171 -3.59 6.37 -25.09
C ARG A 171 -3.39 7.05 -23.74
N GLU A 172 -4.28 6.83 -22.78
CA GLU A 172 -4.15 7.35 -21.42
C GLU A 172 -2.88 6.81 -20.72
N ALA A 173 -2.60 5.51 -20.85
CA ALA A 173 -1.40 4.89 -20.30
C ALA A 173 -0.11 5.48 -20.91
N LEU A 174 -0.05 5.63 -22.24
CA LEU A 174 1.09 6.23 -22.94
C LEU A 174 1.30 7.68 -22.50
N MET A 175 0.23 8.48 -22.42
CA MET A 175 0.30 9.88 -21.97
C MET A 175 0.74 9.99 -20.50
N ALA A 176 0.27 9.09 -19.63
CA ALA A 176 0.69 9.06 -18.22
C ALA A 176 2.19 8.75 -18.09
N VAL A 177 2.71 7.80 -18.87
CA VAL A 177 4.15 7.49 -18.90
C VAL A 177 4.96 8.67 -19.47
N GLN A 178 4.51 9.30 -20.56
CA GLN A 178 5.14 10.51 -21.10
C GLN A 178 5.17 11.65 -20.08
N PHE A 179 4.07 11.90 -19.39
CA PHE A 179 3.99 12.91 -18.34
C PHE A 179 4.97 12.62 -17.20
N ALA A 180 5.06 11.38 -16.74
CA ALA A 180 5.99 10.96 -15.69
C ALA A 180 7.45 11.20 -16.09
N ILE A 181 7.82 10.86 -17.34
CA ILE A 181 9.15 11.12 -17.90
C ILE A 181 9.44 12.62 -17.96
N GLN A 182 8.53 13.43 -18.51
CA GLN A 182 8.73 14.88 -18.64
C GLN A 182 8.82 15.59 -17.28
N SER A 183 7.99 15.16 -16.33
CA SER A 183 7.93 15.73 -14.98
C SER A 183 9.17 15.41 -14.14
N SER A 184 9.95 14.39 -14.51
CA SER A 184 11.17 13.98 -13.79
C SER A 184 12.38 14.91 -14.00
N VAL A 185 12.29 15.86 -14.94
CA VAL A 185 13.41 16.76 -15.32
C VAL A 185 13.41 18.07 -14.51
N GLY A 186 12.38 18.33 -13.68
CA GLY A 186 12.22 19.58 -12.94
C GLY A 186 12.92 19.62 -11.56
N PRO A 187 13.30 20.81 -11.04
CA PRO A 187 14.04 20.98 -9.78
C PRO A 187 13.26 20.57 -8.50
N ASN A 188 11.94 20.33 -8.59
CA ASN A 188 11.07 20.03 -7.45
C ASN A 188 10.41 18.64 -7.51
N THR A 189 10.83 17.74 -8.41
CA THR A 189 10.10 16.50 -8.71
C THR A 189 11.00 15.26 -8.73
N ARG A 190 11.68 14.96 -7.62
CA ARG A 190 12.36 13.65 -7.43
C ARG A 190 11.38 12.53 -7.06
N ARG A 191 10.29 12.37 -7.83
CA ARG A 191 9.39 11.21 -7.70
C ARG A 191 9.97 9.97 -8.38
N PHE A 192 10.87 10.16 -9.34
CA PHE A 192 11.50 9.09 -10.11
C PHE A 192 13.03 9.28 -10.10
N THR A 193 13.76 8.19 -9.91
CA THR A 193 15.21 8.13 -10.07
C THR A 193 15.58 8.05 -11.56
N PRO A 194 16.84 8.30 -11.95
CA PRO A 194 17.28 8.12 -13.33
C PRO A 194 17.01 6.71 -13.89
N ALA A 195 17.12 5.66 -13.05
CA ALA A 195 16.81 4.29 -13.45
C ALA A 195 15.31 4.12 -13.77
N ASP A 196 14.44 4.76 -12.99
CA ASP A 196 13.00 4.74 -13.24
C ASP A 196 12.62 5.44 -14.52
N VAL A 197 13.27 6.57 -14.81
CA VAL A 197 13.05 7.30 -16.06
C VAL A 197 13.47 6.45 -17.26
N ALA A 198 14.62 5.78 -17.16
CA ALA A 198 15.09 4.87 -18.22
C ALA A 198 14.11 3.69 -18.42
N LEU A 199 13.60 3.11 -17.33
CA LEU A 199 12.58 2.05 -17.40
C LEU A 199 11.30 2.55 -18.06
N LEU A 200 10.79 3.72 -17.65
CA LEU A 200 9.59 4.31 -18.23
C LEU A 200 9.77 4.64 -19.72
N GLN A 201 10.94 5.14 -20.13
CA GLN A 201 11.27 5.38 -21.54
C GLN A 201 11.24 4.09 -22.36
N HIS A 202 11.83 3.02 -21.81
CA HIS A 202 11.82 1.70 -22.43
C HIS A 202 10.38 1.17 -22.57
N THR A 203 9.62 1.14 -21.47
CA THR A 203 8.22 0.69 -21.45
C THR A 203 7.36 1.49 -22.43
N LEU A 204 7.53 2.82 -22.51
CA LEU A 204 6.81 3.68 -23.45
C LEU A 204 7.07 3.27 -24.90
N GLY A 205 8.35 3.12 -25.26
CA GLY A 205 8.77 2.77 -26.61
C GLY A 205 8.25 1.41 -27.05
N GLU A 206 8.36 0.41 -26.17
CA GLU A 206 7.87 -0.94 -26.47
C GLU A 206 6.33 -1.01 -26.57
N MET A 207 5.61 -0.36 -25.65
CA MET A 207 4.14 -0.31 -25.72
C MET A 207 3.66 0.35 -27.03
N ALA A 208 4.28 1.46 -27.43
CA ALA A 208 3.94 2.16 -28.67
C ALA A 208 4.25 1.32 -29.91
N ALA A 209 5.44 0.69 -29.95
CA ALA A 209 5.85 -0.17 -31.06
C ALA A 209 4.94 -1.40 -31.20
N GLN A 210 4.64 -2.08 -30.10
CA GLN A 210 3.81 -3.29 -30.10
C GLN A 210 2.35 -3.00 -30.42
N ALA A 211 1.83 -1.84 -30.02
CA ALA A 211 0.49 -1.40 -30.39
C ALA A 211 0.40 -0.74 -31.78
N ASN A 212 1.54 -0.54 -32.46
CA ASN A 212 1.65 0.19 -33.72
C ASN A 212 1.00 1.60 -33.66
N VAL A 213 1.29 2.33 -32.58
CA VAL A 213 0.78 3.68 -32.31
C VAL A 213 1.92 4.69 -32.38
N ALA A 214 1.73 5.77 -33.13
CA ALA A 214 2.67 6.90 -33.11
C ALA A 214 2.54 7.68 -31.80
N LEU A 215 3.67 7.98 -31.17
CA LEU A 215 3.71 8.83 -29.98
C LEU A 215 3.52 10.30 -30.38
N GLU A 216 2.38 10.86 -30.00
CA GLU A 216 2.11 12.28 -30.15
C GLU A 216 2.77 13.08 -28.99
N ALA A 217 2.95 14.38 -29.21
CA ALA A 217 3.39 15.28 -28.16
C ALA A 217 2.30 15.39 -27.08
N LEU A 218 2.72 15.37 -25.82
CA LEU A 218 1.81 15.50 -24.69
C LEU A 218 1.13 16.89 -24.72
N PRO A 219 -0.21 16.98 -24.69
CA PRO A 219 -0.89 18.27 -24.65
C PRO A 219 -0.53 19.05 -23.39
N SER A 220 -0.42 20.38 -23.50
CA SER A 220 -0.05 21.25 -22.37
C SER A 220 -1.08 21.27 -21.23
N TRP A 221 -2.32 20.85 -21.51
CA TRP A 221 -3.40 20.73 -20.53
C TRP A 221 -3.51 19.33 -19.93
N TYR A 222 -2.71 18.36 -20.39
CA TYR A 222 -2.80 17.00 -19.87
C TYR A 222 -2.34 16.94 -18.41
N LEU A 223 -3.20 16.35 -17.58
CA LEU A 223 -2.91 16.03 -16.19
C LEU A 223 -3.38 14.59 -15.98
N PRO A 224 -2.53 13.69 -15.47
CA PRO A 224 -2.93 12.30 -15.28
C PRO A 224 -3.95 12.21 -14.14
N SER A 225 -4.84 11.22 -14.23
CA SER A 225 -5.96 11.05 -13.31
C SER A 225 -5.54 10.83 -11.85
N ASP A 226 -4.34 10.30 -11.63
CA ASP A 226 -3.75 10.10 -10.31
C ASP A 226 -3.10 11.37 -9.71
N ALA A 227 -2.94 12.43 -10.50
CA ALA A 227 -2.47 13.73 -10.02
C ALA A 227 -3.61 14.64 -9.52
N VAL A 228 -4.86 14.18 -9.62
CA VAL A 228 -6.04 14.94 -9.18
C VAL A 228 -6.71 14.22 -8.01
N THR A 229 -6.62 14.81 -6.81
CA THR A 229 -7.44 14.41 -5.66
C THR A 229 -8.75 15.18 -5.70
N CYS A 230 -9.85 14.53 -6.08
CA CYS A 230 -11.18 15.14 -5.99
C CYS A 230 -11.68 15.03 -4.55
N GLU A 231 -11.83 16.17 -3.86
CA GLU A 231 -12.58 16.22 -2.62
C GLU A 231 -14.05 15.93 -2.93
N ARG A 232 -14.58 14.82 -2.40
CA ARG A 232 -16.02 14.55 -2.44
C ARG A 232 -16.70 15.42 -1.39
N GLU A 233 -17.07 16.64 -1.76
CA GLU A 233 -18.09 17.35 -0.99
C GLU A 233 -19.41 16.57 -1.09
N ALA A 234 -19.99 16.25 0.06
CA ALA A 234 -21.35 15.73 0.08
C ALA A 234 -22.27 16.85 -0.41
N PHE A 235 -22.90 16.66 -1.58
CA PHE A 235 -23.96 17.55 -2.02
C PHE A 235 -25.07 17.51 -0.96
N ALA A 236 -25.21 18.61 -0.21
CA ALA A 236 -26.32 18.80 0.69
C ALA A 236 -27.59 18.95 -0.17
N PHE A 237 -28.51 18.00 -0.06
CA PHE A 237 -29.88 18.11 -0.56
C PHE A 237 -30.80 18.52 0.58
#